data_AF-A0A2G1LUL5-F1
#
_entry.id   AF-A0A2G1LUL5-F1
#
_cell.length_a   1.000
_cell.length_b   1.000
_cell.length_c   1.000
_cell.angle_alpha   90.00
_cell.angle_beta   90.00
_cell.angle_gamma   90.00
#
_symmetry.space_group_name_H-M   'P 1'
#
loop_
_entity.id
_entity.type
_entity.pdbx_description
1 polymer ?
#
loop_
_entity_poly.entity_id
_entity_poly.type
_entity_poly.pdbx_seq_one_letter_code
_entity_poly.pdbx_strand_id
1 'polypeptide(L)'
;MRKAVLTIGSFLLASVSLPALATPDARQAHEGMIVLDTHFDTPANLGRPEWNIMDRHVEARDGDQVDFPRMVDGGVDGGFFAIFTASGPRTPDGDRAARDFAIRRGVQIREMIAKHADSFALAITADDAEAAVKQGKRFVFLSMENGYPFERDISLMSAFRSLGVTMMSPVHTKNNDLADSSTDKPEWNGLSPAGKAYVAEANRLGILIDLSHASDAVVRQTVALSKAPIILSHSGMRGVFDHPRNIPDAEAKLIAQKGGVIQINAFNAYMIATPKIPEREAALKDLMAGFMSRTNMSAAERRTLIAKRKEIDAKWPVPQASFDDLMKHILHAIKLVGIDHIGISGDFDGGGGIEGFRDITDFPKVTAALLKAGYKAEDIAGLWGGNALRVLRAAQAGAEPGTVPAIPFTN
;
A
#
# COMPACT_ATOMS: atom_id res chain seq x y z
N MET A 1 -64.64 29.86 26.21
CA MET A 1 -63.21 29.91 26.57
C MET A 1 -62.66 28.49 26.68
N ARG A 2 -62.00 27.99 25.63
CA ARG A 2 -61.17 26.78 25.68
C ARG A 2 -59.87 27.10 24.95
N LYS A 3 -58.77 27.18 25.71
CA LYS A 3 -57.43 27.49 25.23
C LYS A 3 -56.84 26.24 24.56
N ALA A 4 -56.41 26.38 23.31
CA ALA A 4 -55.59 25.40 22.62
C ALA A 4 -54.15 25.50 23.15
N VAL A 5 -53.59 24.38 23.57
CA VAL A 5 -52.17 24.25 23.93
C VAL A 5 -51.44 23.74 22.68
N LEU A 6 -50.55 24.57 22.14
CA LEU A 6 -49.68 24.24 21.02
C LEU A 6 -48.36 23.69 21.60
N THR A 7 -48.14 22.39 21.47
CA THR A 7 -46.88 21.75 21.86
C THR A 7 -45.88 21.89 20.71
N ILE A 8 -44.88 22.75 20.88
CA ILE A 8 -43.76 22.88 19.94
C ILE A 8 -42.76 21.76 20.26
N GLY A 9 -42.69 20.75 19.39
CA GLY A 9 -41.66 19.71 19.45
C GLY A 9 -40.33 20.26 18.93
N SER A 10 -39.32 20.32 19.79
CA SER A 10 -37.94 20.62 19.41
C SER A 10 -37.37 19.45 18.61
N PHE A 11 -37.19 19.61 17.31
CA PHE A 11 -36.35 18.73 16.51
C PHE A 11 -34.88 19.01 16.86
N LEU A 12 -34.23 18.06 17.54
CA LEU A 12 -32.77 17.99 17.60
C LEU A 12 -32.28 17.68 16.18
N LEU A 13 -31.76 18.69 15.49
CA LEU A 13 -30.92 18.51 14.31
C LEU A 13 -29.63 17.84 14.77
N ALA A 14 -29.52 16.53 14.55
CA ALA A 14 -28.24 15.84 14.60
C ALA A 14 -27.34 16.48 13.53
N SER A 15 -26.35 17.25 13.97
CA SER A 15 -25.30 17.77 13.11
C SER A 15 -24.49 16.57 12.59
N VAL A 16 -24.77 16.15 11.37
CA VAL A 16 -23.87 15.30 10.61
C VAL A 16 -22.64 16.16 10.34
N SER A 17 -21.57 15.92 11.10
CA SER A 17 -20.25 16.50 10.82
C SER A 17 -19.81 15.96 9.46
N LEU A 18 -19.98 16.76 8.41
CA LEU A 18 -19.28 16.53 7.15
C LEU A 18 -17.78 16.46 7.47
N PRO A 19 -17.02 15.51 6.88
CA PRO A 19 -15.57 15.51 7.04
C PRO A 19 -15.07 16.89 6.63
N ALA A 20 -14.17 17.46 7.44
CA ALA A 20 -13.57 18.75 7.12
C ALA A 20 -12.87 18.62 5.76
N LEU A 21 -13.57 19.06 4.71
CA LEU A 21 -13.00 19.17 3.37
C LEU A 21 -11.76 20.06 3.50
N ALA A 22 -10.67 19.66 2.85
CA ALA A 22 -9.49 20.49 2.73
C ALA A 22 -9.90 21.89 2.27
N THR A 23 -9.20 22.94 2.72
CA THR A 23 -9.47 24.29 2.23
C THR A 23 -9.40 24.30 0.69
N PRO A 24 -10.18 25.13 -0.02
CA PRO A 24 -10.15 25.19 -1.48
C PRO A 24 -8.71 25.27 -2.05
N ASP A 25 -7.84 26.03 -1.39
CA ASP A 25 -6.42 26.16 -1.74
C ASP A 25 -5.63 24.84 -1.59
N ALA A 26 -5.88 24.08 -0.51
CA ALA A 26 -5.21 22.80 -0.29
C ALA A 26 -5.72 21.71 -1.25
N ARG A 27 -7.00 21.75 -1.63
CA ARG A 27 -7.55 20.87 -2.67
C ARG A 27 -6.95 21.18 -4.03
N GLN A 28 -6.91 22.45 -4.42
CA GLN A 28 -6.31 22.89 -5.68
C GLN A 28 -4.82 22.52 -5.75
N ALA A 29 -4.08 22.71 -4.65
CA ALA A 29 -2.69 22.29 -4.58
C ALA A 29 -2.55 20.77 -4.78
N HIS A 30 -3.36 19.97 -4.08
CA HIS A 30 -3.33 18.51 -4.18
C HIS A 30 -3.61 18.01 -5.60
N GLU A 31 -4.64 18.53 -6.25
CA GLU A 31 -5.01 18.14 -7.63
C GLU A 31 -4.02 18.65 -8.70
N GLY A 32 -3.15 19.59 -8.35
CA GLY A 32 -2.05 20.04 -9.21
C GLY A 32 -0.82 19.14 -9.17
N MET A 33 -0.79 18.12 -8.30
CA MET A 33 0.32 17.19 -8.12
C MET A 33 0.01 15.85 -8.81
N ILE A 34 1.03 15.01 -8.98
CA ILE A 34 0.81 13.58 -9.24
C ILE A 34 0.69 12.88 -7.90
N VAL A 35 -0.48 12.34 -7.60
CA VAL A 35 -0.80 11.70 -6.33
C VAL A 35 -0.85 10.19 -6.50
N LEU A 36 0.02 9.47 -5.78
CA LEU A 36 0.05 8.01 -5.80
C LEU A 36 0.19 7.38 -4.43
N ASP A 37 -0.21 6.11 -4.36
CA ASP A 37 0.13 5.21 -3.27
C ASP A 37 1.03 4.07 -3.79
N THR A 38 2.00 3.66 -3.00
CA THR A 38 2.92 2.58 -3.34
C THR A 38 2.46 1.19 -2.91
N HIS A 39 1.30 1.07 -2.28
CA HIS A 39 0.81 -0.21 -1.78
C HIS A 39 -0.73 -0.30 -1.74
N PHE A 40 -1.35 -0.52 -2.90
CA PHE A 40 -2.75 -0.89 -2.99
C PHE A 40 -2.92 -2.39 -3.05
N ASP A 41 -3.55 -2.95 -2.02
CA ASP A 41 -3.95 -4.36 -1.95
C ASP A 41 -5.31 -4.62 -2.65
N THR A 42 -5.86 -3.59 -3.28
CA THR A 42 -7.08 -3.60 -4.09
C THR A 42 -7.15 -4.76 -5.08
N PRO A 43 -6.05 -5.26 -5.68
CA PRO A 43 -6.11 -6.47 -6.49
C PRO A 43 -6.69 -7.71 -5.80
N ALA A 44 -6.66 -7.79 -4.46
CA ALA A 44 -7.31 -8.84 -3.68
C ALA A 44 -8.82 -8.91 -3.91
N ASN A 45 -9.41 -7.81 -4.38
CA ASN A 45 -10.82 -7.65 -4.62
C ASN A 45 -11.26 -8.05 -6.03
N LEU A 46 -10.33 -8.08 -7.00
CA LEU A 46 -10.63 -8.28 -8.43
C LEU A 46 -11.18 -9.67 -8.78
N GLY A 47 -10.88 -10.67 -7.96
CA GLY A 47 -11.40 -12.03 -8.13
C GLY A 47 -12.83 -12.24 -7.63
N ARG A 48 -13.40 -11.25 -6.93
CA ARG A 48 -14.71 -11.42 -6.29
C ARG A 48 -15.84 -11.34 -7.34
N PRO A 49 -16.82 -12.26 -7.29
CA PRO A 49 -18.01 -12.15 -8.10
C PRO A 49 -18.68 -10.78 -7.92
N GLU A 50 -19.09 -10.15 -9.02
CA GLU A 50 -19.82 -8.87 -9.05
C GLU A 50 -19.03 -7.65 -8.56
N TRP A 51 -17.79 -7.80 -8.10
CA TRP A 51 -16.99 -6.65 -7.72
C TRP A 51 -16.46 -5.92 -8.96
N ASN A 52 -16.58 -4.60 -8.96
CA ASN A 52 -16.11 -3.75 -10.03
C ASN A 52 -15.42 -2.52 -9.45
N ILE A 53 -14.21 -2.24 -9.93
CA ILE A 53 -13.44 -1.06 -9.52
C ILE A 53 -14.13 0.26 -9.93
N MET A 54 -15.04 0.21 -10.90
CA MET A 54 -15.80 1.38 -11.36
C MET A 54 -16.98 1.72 -10.45
N ASP A 55 -17.41 0.80 -9.57
CA ASP A 55 -18.52 1.02 -8.66
C ASP A 55 -18.05 1.80 -7.43
N ARG A 56 -18.95 2.61 -6.86
CA ARG A 56 -18.71 3.26 -5.58
C ARG A 56 -18.99 2.29 -4.44
N HIS A 57 -17.95 1.86 -3.74
CA HIS A 57 -18.07 1.08 -2.52
C HIS A 57 -18.09 1.98 -1.28
N VAL A 58 -18.52 1.41 -0.16
CA VAL A 58 -18.53 2.10 1.14
C VAL A 58 -17.68 1.29 2.09
N GLU A 59 -16.54 1.83 2.56
CA GLU A 59 -15.60 1.13 3.46
C GLU A 59 -16.32 0.45 4.62
N ALA A 60 -17.17 1.20 5.35
CA ALA A 60 -17.89 0.67 6.50
C ALA A 60 -18.86 -0.49 6.17
N ARG A 61 -19.27 -0.66 4.91
CA ARG A 61 -20.21 -1.71 4.48
C ARG A 61 -19.51 -2.85 3.74
N ASP A 62 -18.65 -2.49 2.81
CA ASP A 62 -18.04 -3.39 1.83
C ASP A 62 -16.57 -3.71 2.19
N GLY A 63 -15.96 -2.94 3.10
CA GLY A 63 -14.59 -3.15 3.58
C GLY A 63 -13.55 -2.89 2.50
N ASP A 64 -13.94 -2.15 1.47
CA ASP A 64 -13.10 -1.76 0.35
C ASP A 64 -12.68 -0.31 0.52
N GLN A 65 -11.43 0.02 0.25
CA GLN A 65 -10.83 1.33 0.48
C GLN A 65 -10.42 2.05 -0.81
N VAL A 66 -10.43 1.35 -1.95
CA VAL A 66 -10.04 1.90 -3.25
C VAL A 66 -11.07 1.51 -4.31
N ASP A 67 -11.55 2.52 -5.04
CA ASP A 67 -12.30 2.38 -6.30
C ASP A 67 -12.18 3.66 -7.12
N PHE A 68 -12.52 3.58 -8.41
CA PHE A 68 -12.40 4.70 -9.33
C PHE A 68 -13.17 5.95 -8.85
N PRO A 69 -14.44 5.87 -8.40
CA PRO A 69 -15.13 7.04 -7.85
C PRO A 69 -14.39 7.70 -6.68
N ARG A 70 -13.81 6.92 -5.76
CA ARG A 70 -13.02 7.47 -4.65
C ARG A 70 -11.63 7.94 -5.07
N MET A 71 -11.03 7.38 -6.13
CA MET A 71 -9.81 7.93 -6.72
C MET A 71 -10.07 9.32 -7.30
N VAL A 72 -11.24 9.56 -7.90
CA VAL A 72 -11.66 10.91 -8.32
C VAL A 72 -11.88 11.82 -7.11
N ASP A 73 -12.67 11.39 -6.12
CA ASP A 73 -12.96 12.21 -4.94
C ASP A 73 -11.71 12.55 -4.13
N GLY A 74 -10.79 11.59 -4.01
CA GLY A 74 -9.54 11.73 -3.27
C GLY A 74 -8.44 12.45 -4.05
N GLY A 75 -8.63 12.73 -5.34
CA GLY A 75 -7.58 13.34 -6.17
C GLY A 75 -6.38 12.42 -6.38
N VAL A 76 -6.61 11.11 -6.48
CA VAL A 76 -5.56 10.09 -6.64
C VAL A 76 -5.40 9.72 -8.10
N ASP A 77 -4.18 9.84 -8.62
CA ASP A 77 -3.86 9.62 -10.03
C ASP A 77 -3.45 8.19 -10.35
N GLY A 78 -3.04 7.41 -9.36
CA GLY A 78 -2.61 6.04 -9.61
C GLY A 78 -1.89 5.42 -8.43
N GLY A 79 -1.22 4.31 -8.68
CA GLY A 79 -0.43 3.65 -7.64
C GLY A 79 0.11 2.31 -8.05
N PHE A 80 0.70 1.63 -7.07
CA PHE A 80 1.24 0.29 -7.21
C PHE A 80 0.23 -0.73 -6.70
N PHE A 81 -0.31 -1.52 -7.61
CA PHE A 81 -1.32 -2.54 -7.36
C PHE A 81 -0.60 -3.86 -7.05
N ALA A 82 -0.76 -4.33 -5.81
CA ALA A 82 0.01 -5.43 -5.26
C ALA A 82 -0.47 -6.80 -5.77
N ILE A 83 0.48 -7.56 -6.31
CA ILE A 83 0.45 -9.01 -6.40
C ILE A 83 0.94 -9.55 -5.05
N PHE A 84 0.12 -9.39 -4.01
CA PHE A 84 0.38 -9.97 -2.69
C PHE A 84 0.23 -11.49 -2.73
N THR A 85 1.25 -12.22 -2.27
CA THR A 85 1.16 -13.67 -2.06
C THR A 85 1.45 -14.02 -0.60
N ALA A 86 0.49 -14.65 0.08
CA ALA A 86 0.66 -15.09 1.46
C ALA A 86 1.82 -16.10 1.62
N SER A 87 2.54 -16.03 2.74
CA SER A 87 3.57 -17.02 3.07
C SER A 87 2.97 -18.42 3.19
N GLY A 88 3.64 -19.43 2.61
CA GLY A 88 3.18 -20.81 2.61
C GLY A 88 4.29 -21.82 2.88
N PRO A 89 4.00 -23.13 2.76
CA PRO A 89 4.99 -24.19 2.92
C PRO A 89 6.07 -24.11 1.83
N ARG A 90 7.34 -24.07 2.23
CA ARG A 90 8.48 -24.06 1.31
C ARG A 90 8.71 -25.46 0.72
N THR A 91 7.80 -25.92 -0.13
CA THR A 91 7.83 -27.24 -0.81
C THR A 91 7.54 -27.04 -2.30
N PRO A 92 7.94 -27.96 -3.19
CA PRO A 92 7.66 -27.82 -4.63
C PRO A 92 6.18 -27.57 -4.96
N ASP A 93 5.25 -28.13 -4.18
CA ASP A 93 3.80 -27.92 -4.36
C ASP A 93 3.38 -26.52 -3.89
N GLY A 94 3.93 -26.05 -2.76
CA GLY A 94 3.72 -24.70 -2.28
C GLY A 94 4.26 -23.64 -3.26
N ASP A 95 5.46 -23.87 -3.80
CA ASP A 95 6.10 -22.99 -4.77
C ASP A 95 5.25 -22.87 -6.05
N ARG A 96 4.73 -24.00 -6.57
CA ARG A 96 3.82 -24.00 -7.72
C ARG A 96 2.52 -23.26 -7.42
N ALA A 97 1.91 -23.52 -6.25
CA ALA A 97 0.68 -22.84 -5.85
C ALA A 97 0.88 -21.33 -5.71
N ALA A 98 1.99 -20.89 -5.11
CA ALA A 98 2.35 -19.48 -4.96
C ALA A 98 2.57 -18.79 -6.31
N ARG A 99 3.30 -19.45 -7.21
CA ARG A 99 3.54 -18.96 -8.57
C ARG A 99 2.24 -18.82 -9.36
N ASP A 100 1.42 -19.87 -9.39
CA ASP A 100 0.18 -19.88 -10.16
C ASP A 100 -0.83 -18.84 -9.61
N PHE A 101 -0.84 -18.65 -8.28
CA PHE A 101 -1.59 -17.59 -7.63
C PHE A 101 -1.12 -16.19 -8.06
N ALA A 102 0.19 -15.93 -8.00
CA ALA A 102 0.78 -14.64 -8.36
C ALA A 102 0.53 -14.30 -9.84
N ILE A 103 0.67 -15.27 -10.74
CA ILE A 103 0.36 -15.11 -12.17
C ILE A 103 -1.12 -14.75 -12.35
N ARG A 104 -2.04 -15.50 -11.73
CA ARG A 104 -3.48 -15.21 -11.81
C ARG A 104 -3.80 -13.80 -11.33
N ARG A 105 -3.22 -13.39 -10.21
CA ARG A 105 -3.41 -12.05 -9.66
C ARG A 105 -2.89 -10.96 -10.58
N GLY A 106 -1.70 -11.14 -11.16
CA GLY A 106 -1.16 -10.21 -12.15
C GLY A 106 -2.05 -10.12 -13.39
N VAL A 107 -2.57 -11.24 -13.89
CA VAL A 107 -3.54 -11.27 -15.00
C VAL A 107 -4.82 -10.53 -14.64
N GLN A 108 -5.37 -10.71 -13.44
CA GLN A 108 -6.57 -9.98 -12.99
C GLN A 108 -6.37 -8.46 -13.03
N ILE A 109 -5.19 -7.96 -12.63
CA ILE A 109 -4.86 -6.53 -12.73
C ILE A 109 -4.84 -6.09 -14.20
N ARG A 110 -4.23 -6.88 -15.08
CA ARG A 110 -4.16 -6.60 -16.53
C ARG A 110 -5.54 -6.60 -17.18
N GLU A 111 -6.40 -7.55 -16.82
CA GLU A 111 -7.78 -7.64 -17.27
C GLU A 111 -8.61 -6.44 -16.80
N MET A 112 -8.43 -5.98 -15.56
CA MET A 112 -9.07 -4.78 -15.05
C MET A 112 -8.69 -3.55 -15.87
N ILE A 113 -7.40 -3.35 -16.13
CA ILE A 113 -6.90 -2.24 -16.96
C ILE A 113 -7.50 -2.32 -18.37
N ALA A 114 -7.46 -3.50 -19.01
CA ALA A 114 -7.97 -3.68 -20.36
C ALA A 114 -9.50 -3.45 -20.45
N LYS A 115 -10.26 -3.93 -19.47
CA LYS A 115 -11.72 -3.74 -19.41
C LYS A 115 -12.13 -2.28 -19.20
N HIS A 116 -11.26 -1.49 -18.57
CA HIS A 116 -11.52 -0.09 -18.20
C HIS A 116 -10.47 0.86 -18.79
N ALA A 117 -10.03 0.61 -20.03
CA ALA A 117 -8.93 1.34 -20.66
C ALA A 117 -9.20 2.85 -20.85
N ASP A 118 -10.46 3.29 -20.82
CA ASP A 118 -10.82 4.72 -20.83
C ASP A 118 -10.50 5.42 -19.49
N SER A 119 -10.42 4.66 -18.40
CA SER A 119 -10.23 5.16 -17.04
C SER A 119 -8.88 4.78 -16.43
N PHE A 120 -8.28 3.66 -16.86
CA PHE A 120 -7.04 3.13 -16.34
C PHE A 120 -5.99 2.92 -17.44
N ALA A 121 -4.72 3.01 -17.07
CA ALA A 121 -3.60 2.73 -17.93
C ALA A 121 -2.51 1.96 -17.19
N LEU A 122 -1.91 0.97 -17.85
CA LEU A 122 -0.68 0.35 -17.34
C LEU A 122 0.45 1.38 -17.40
N ALA A 123 1.21 1.51 -16.31
CA ALA A 123 2.48 2.21 -16.32
C ALA A 123 3.62 1.22 -16.07
N ILE A 124 4.68 1.31 -16.87
CA ILE A 124 5.93 0.56 -16.69
C ILE A 124 7.05 1.50 -16.23
N THR A 125 7.05 2.72 -16.73
CA THR A 125 7.99 3.79 -16.42
C THR A 125 7.26 4.94 -15.73
N ALA A 126 8.02 5.83 -15.10
CA ALA A 126 7.45 7.07 -14.56
C ALA A 126 6.86 7.98 -15.65
N ASP A 127 7.39 7.93 -16.87
CA ASP A 127 6.89 8.71 -17.99
C ASP A 127 5.53 8.17 -18.48
N ASP A 128 5.27 6.86 -18.37
CA ASP A 128 3.95 6.28 -18.63
C ASP A 128 2.90 6.79 -17.62
N ALA A 129 3.29 6.89 -16.34
CA ALA A 129 2.41 7.44 -15.31
C ALA A 129 2.06 8.92 -15.61
N GLU A 130 3.06 9.74 -15.95
CA GLU A 130 2.85 11.12 -16.36
C GLU A 130 1.98 11.24 -17.62
N ALA A 131 2.17 10.34 -18.60
CA ALA A 131 1.37 10.30 -19.81
C ALA A 131 -0.09 9.91 -19.52
N ALA A 132 -0.33 8.96 -18.61
CA ALA A 132 -1.67 8.57 -18.18
C ALA A 132 -2.41 9.73 -17.50
N VAL A 133 -1.74 10.47 -16.60
CA VAL A 133 -2.31 11.65 -15.94
C VAL A 133 -2.70 12.71 -16.96
N LYS A 134 -1.84 13.00 -17.94
CA LYS A 134 -2.15 13.95 -19.03
C LYS A 134 -3.36 13.54 -19.88
N GLN A 135 -3.68 12.24 -19.93
CA GLN A 135 -4.87 11.70 -20.60
C GLN A 135 -6.10 11.63 -19.70
N GLY A 136 -6.01 12.08 -18.44
CA GLY A 136 -7.09 11.97 -17.46
C GLY A 136 -7.35 10.54 -16.97
N LYS A 137 -6.39 9.63 -17.17
CA LYS A 137 -6.49 8.22 -16.74
C LYS A 137 -5.77 8.00 -15.42
N ARG A 138 -6.17 6.93 -14.72
CA ARG A 138 -5.47 6.44 -13.54
C ARG A 138 -4.36 5.47 -13.94
N PHE A 139 -3.12 5.75 -13.57
CA PHE A 139 -2.03 4.81 -13.87
C PHE A 139 -1.97 3.68 -12.85
N VAL A 140 -1.56 2.51 -13.34
CA VAL A 140 -1.42 1.29 -12.55
C VAL A 140 -0.04 0.72 -12.79
N PHE A 141 0.81 0.81 -11.77
CA PHE A 141 2.02 0.01 -11.67
C PHE A 141 1.66 -1.35 -11.06
N LEU A 142 2.32 -2.42 -11.50
CA LEU A 142 2.22 -3.73 -10.82
C LEU A 142 3.41 -3.86 -9.85
N SER A 143 3.12 -4.22 -8.60
CA SER A 143 4.13 -4.60 -7.62
C SER A 143 3.94 -6.06 -7.20
N MET A 144 4.99 -6.69 -6.67
CA MET A 144 4.90 -7.99 -6.00
C MET A 144 5.26 -7.85 -4.54
N GLU A 145 4.36 -8.33 -3.69
CA GLU A 145 4.59 -8.41 -2.25
C GLU A 145 4.78 -9.88 -1.86
N ASN A 146 5.95 -10.17 -1.26
CA ASN A 146 6.51 -11.50 -1.02
C ASN A 146 7.21 -12.13 -2.24
N GLY A 147 8.46 -12.56 -2.06
CA GLY A 147 9.24 -13.28 -3.06
C GLY A 147 8.94 -14.78 -3.15
N TYR A 148 8.05 -15.31 -2.31
CA TYR A 148 7.64 -16.72 -2.31
C TYR A 148 7.26 -17.30 -3.69
N PRO A 149 6.61 -16.57 -4.63
CA PRO A 149 6.32 -17.07 -5.98
C PRO A 149 7.55 -17.42 -6.83
N PHE A 150 8.75 -16.91 -6.48
CA PHE A 150 9.98 -17.06 -7.26
C PHE A 150 11.21 -17.37 -6.40
N GLU A 151 11.05 -17.64 -5.10
CA GLU A 151 12.17 -17.71 -4.15
C GLU A 151 13.21 -18.80 -4.46
N ARG A 152 12.79 -19.89 -5.11
CA ARG A 152 13.65 -21.00 -5.54
C ARG A 152 14.01 -20.99 -7.03
N ASP A 153 13.45 -20.05 -7.79
CA ASP A 153 13.73 -19.86 -9.20
C ASP A 153 13.68 -18.37 -9.55
N ILE A 154 14.79 -17.69 -9.28
CA ILE A 154 14.98 -16.25 -9.54
C ILE A 154 14.74 -15.89 -11.01
N SER A 155 14.88 -16.85 -11.95
CA SER A 155 14.64 -16.57 -13.38
C SER A 155 13.20 -16.13 -13.65
N LEU A 156 12.24 -16.53 -12.79
CA LEU A 156 10.84 -16.13 -12.90
C LEU A 156 10.62 -14.63 -12.68
N MET A 157 11.56 -13.90 -12.05
CA MET A 157 11.48 -12.44 -11.95
C MET A 157 11.39 -11.80 -13.34
N SER A 158 12.08 -12.34 -14.34
CA SER A 158 12.00 -11.85 -15.73
C SER A 158 10.61 -12.06 -16.37
N ALA A 159 9.92 -13.14 -16.02
CA ALA A 159 8.56 -13.41 -16.48
C ALA A 159 7.57 -12.41 -15.86
N PHE A 160 7.68 -12.14 -14.56
CA PHE A 160 6.87 -11.11 -13.89
C PHE A 160 7.20 -9.70 -14.38
N ARG A 161 8.48 -9.40 -14.65
CA ARG A 161 8.89 -8.15 -15.30
C ARG A 161 8.20 -8.00 -16.65
N SER A 162 8.16 -9.06 -17.47
CA SER A 162 7.47 -9.07 -18.77
C SER A 162 5.95 -8.89 -18.66
N LEU A 163 5.33 -9.29 -17.54
CA LEU A 163 3.92 -9.01 -17.25
C LEU A 163 3.67 -7.52 -16.91
N GLY A 164 4.72 -6.78 -16.59
CA GLY A 164 4.69 -5.36 -16.28
C GLY A 164 5.01 -5.02 -14.82
N VAL A 165 5.49 -5.98 -14.01
CA VAL A 165 5.89 -5.70 -12.63
C VAL A 165 7.07 -4.73 -12.60
N THR A 166 6.98 -3.67 -11.79
CA THR A 166 8.00 -2.62 -11.64
C THR A 166 8.69 -2.64 -10.28
N MET A 167 8.06 -3.22 -9.27
CA MET A 167 8.54 -3.27 -7.89
C MET A 167 8.34 -4.67 -7.30
N MET A 168 9.31 -5.18 -6.55
CA MET A 168 9.19 -6.48 -5.87
C MET A 168 9.78 -6.40 -4.47
N SER A 169 9.20 -7.12 -3.51
CA SER A 169 9.81 -7.38 -2.19
C SER A 169 10.27 -8.83 -2.05
N PRO A 170 11.36 -9.10 -1.30
CA PRO A 170 11.87 -10.45 -1.15
C PRO A 170 11.03 -11.29 -0.18
N VAL A 171 10.32 -10.69 0.77
CA VAL A 171 9.69 -11.39 1.89
C VAL A 171 8.43 -10.65 2.37
N HIS A 172 7.55 -11.35 3.10
CA HIS A 172 6.39 -10.79 3.80
C HIS A 172 6.52 -11.07 5.30
N THR A 173 5.46 -11.55 5.97
CA THR A 173 5.36 -11.76 7.42
C THR A 173 6.18 -12.91 8.00
N LYS A 174 6.64 -13.87 7.18
CA LYS A 174 7.44 -15.02 7.61
C LYS A 174 8.70 -15.11 6.76
N ASN A 175 9.76 -15.69 7.33
CA ASN A 175 10.97 -15.97 6.56
C ASN A 175 10.67 -16.87 5.37
N ASN A 176 11.49 -16.73 4.35
CA ASN A 176 11.40 -17.49 3.13
C ASN A 176 12.81 -17.81 2.61
N ASP A 177 12.96 -18.45 1.45
CA ASP A 177 14.27 -18.88 0.97
C ASP A 177 15.15 -17.72 0.44
N LEU A 178 14.61 -16.49 0.37
CA LEU A 178 15.35 -15.29 0.00
C LEU A 178 15.86 -14.52 1.22
N ALA A 179 15.03 -14.33 2.24
CA ALA A 179 15.29 -13.34 3.27
C ALA A 179 14.55 -13.57 4.58
N ASP A 180 15.09 -12.97 5.65
CA ASP A 180 14.43 -12.88 6.95
C ASP A 180 13.36 -11.78 6.98
N SER A 181 12.19 -12.12 7.52
CA SER A 181 11.12 -11.18 7.86
C SER A 181 11.43 -10.45 9.16
N SER A 182 10.99 -9.20 9.29
CA SER A 182 11.04 -8.43 10.54
C SER A 182 10.15 -8.99 11.65
N THR A 183 9.14 -9.81 11.30
CA THR A 183 8.16 -10.36 12.25
C THR A 183 8.35 -11.84 12.56
N ASP A 184 9.46 -12.43 12.11
CA ASP A 184 9.79 -13.84 12.34
C ASP A 184 11.16 -13.99 13.00
N LYS A 185 11.46 -15.19 13.48
CA LYS A 185 12.77 -15.49 14.08
C LYS A 185 13.83 -15.56 12.98
N PRO A 186 14.97 -14.86 13.07
CA PRO A 186 15.98 -14.87 12.02
C PRO A 186 16.45 -16.30 11.65
N GLU A 187 16.55 -16.58 10.35
CA GLU A 187 17.07 -17.82 9.76
C GLU A 187 18.39 -17.56 9.03
N TRP A 188 18.45 -16.50 8.21
CA TRP A 188 19.60 -16.14 7.37
C TRP A 188 20.50 -15.08 8.01
N ASN A 189 20.03 -14.42 9.06
CA ASN A 189 20.58 -13.17 9.60
C ASN A 189 20.69 -12.08 8.52
N GLY A 190 19.64 -11.94 7.71
CA GLY A 190 19.59 -11.04 6.57
C GLY A 190 19.12 -11.74 5.28
N LEU A 191 19.89 -11.57 4.21
CA LEU A 191 19.68 -12.22 2.91
C LEU A 191 20.34 -13.60 2.87
N SER A 192 19.62 -14.58 2.36
CA SER A 192 20.20 -15.88 1.96
C SER A 192 21.13 -15.72 0.74
N PRO A 193 21.86 -16.77 0.31
CA PRO A 193 22.54 -16.77 -0.98
C PRO A 193 21.58 -16.47 -2.15
N ALA A 194 20.37 -17.03 -2.15
CA ALA A 194 19.34 -16.73 -3.15
C ALA A 194 18.83 -15.29 -3.03
N GLY A 195 18.71 -14.74 -1.82
CA GLY A 195 18.38 -13.33 -1.60
C GLY A 195 19.40 -12.36 -2.18
N LYS A 196 20.69 -12.70 -2.12
CA LYS A 196 21.74 -11.90 -2.78
C LYS A 196 21.63 -11.97 -4.31
N ALA A 197 21.28 -13.13 -4.86
CA ALA A 197 21.01 -13.28 -6.29
C ALA A 197 19.76 -12.49 -6.71
N TYR A 198 18.71 -12.46 -5.88
CA TYR A 198 17.53 -11.62 -6.08
C TYR A 198 17.90 -10.13 -6.19
N VAL A 199 18.77 -9.60 -5.32
CA VAL A 199 19.19 -8.18 -5.40
C VAL A 199 19.89 -7.90 -6.74
N ALA A 200 20.80 -8.79 -7.16
CA ALA A 200 21.49 -8.67 -8.44
C ALA A 200 20.52 -8.71 -9.62
N GLU A 201 19.57 -9.65 -9.62
CA GLU A 201 18.56 -9.79 -10.69
C GLU A 201 17.59 -8.61 -10.72
N ALA A 202 17.17 -8.10 -9.56
CA ALA A 202 16.34 -6.91 -9.50
C ALA A 202 17.03 -5.69 -10.13
N ASN A 203 18.32 -5.46 -9.81
CA ASN A 203 19.10 -4.42 -10.47
C ASN A 203 19.23 -4.65 -11.97
N ARG A 204 19.46 -5.90 -12.39
CA ARG A 204 19.57 -6.28 -13.81
C ARG A 204 18.30 -5.96 -14.59
N LEU A 205 17.13 -6.24 -14.02
CA LEU A 205 15.81 -6.06 -14.63
C LEU A 205 15.24 -4.63 -14.51
N GLY A 206 15.90 -3.75 -13.74
CA GLY A 206 15.34 -2.44 -13.39
C GLY A 206 14.11 -2.52 -12.49
N ILE A 207 14.01 -3.57 -11.66
CA ILE A 207 12.98 -3.70 -10.63
C ILE A 207 13.38 -2.83 -9.43
N LEU A 208 12.46 -1.99 -8.98
CA LEU A 208 12.59 -1.28 -7.72
C LEU A 208 12.48 -2.28 -6.56
N ILE A 209 13.52 -2.36 -5.72
CA ILE A 209 13.53 -3.27 -4.58
C ILE A 209 12.77 -2.62 -3.43
N ASP A 210 11.69 -3.28 -3.01
CA ASP A 210 10.90 -2.94 -1.84
C ASP A 210 11.34 -3.77 -0.63
N LEU A 211 11.62 -3.11 0.49
CA LEU A 211 12.06 -3.74 1.73
C LEU A 211 11.09 -3.58 2.89
N SER A 212 9.86 -3.10 2.63
CA SER A 212 8.78 -3.29 3.61
C SER A 212 8.64 -4.78 3.95
N HIS A 213 8.32 -5.08 5.20
CA HIS A 213 8.38 -6.43 5.85
C HIS A 213 9.76 -6.99 6.17
N ALA A 214 10.79 -6.67 5.41
CA ALA A 214 12.10 -7.27 5.58
C ALA A 214 12.74 -6.90 6.93
N SER A 215 13.55 -7.79 7.49
CA SER A 215 14.30 -7.50 8.73
C SER A 215 15.32 -6.38 8.53
N ASP A 216 15.72 -5.72 9.63
CA ASP A 216 16.73 -4.65 9.59
C ASP A 216 18.06 -5.14 8.97
N ALA A 217 18.41 -6.42 9.16
CA ALA A 217 19.61 -7.02 8.58
C ALA A 217 19.51 -7.12 7.04
N VAL A 218 18.33 -7.47 6.51
CA VAL A 218 18.06 -7.45 5.07
C VAL A 218 18.17 -6.02 4.54
N VAL A 219 17.62 -5.01 5.24
CA VAL A 219 17.74 -3.62 4.83
C VAL A 219 19.19 -3.20 4.67
N ARG A 220 20.02 -3.41 5.71
CA ARG A 220 21.45 -3.05 5.67
C ARG A 220 22.19 -3.76 4.54
N GLN A 221 21.96 -5.05 4.36
CA GLN A 221 22.64 -5.84 3.31
C GLN A 221 22.19 -5.44 1.91
N THR A 222 20.90 -5.22 1.68
CA THR A 222 20.39 -4.79 0.37
C THR A 222 20.88 -3.39 0.01
N VAL A 223 20.91 -2.44 0.96
CA VAL A 223 21.46 -1.08 0.72
C VAL A 223 22.93 -1.15 0.29
N ALA A 224 23.72 -2.05 0.89
CA ALA A 224 25.12 -2.26 0.54
C ALA A 224 25.30 -2.91 -0.83
N LEU A 225 24.43 -3.87 -1.20
CA LEU A 225 24.56 -4.67 -2.43
C LEU A 225 23.90 -4.02 -3.65
N SER A 226 22.77 -3.34 -3.49
CA SER A 226 21.99 -2.78 -4.60
C SER A 226 22.78 -1.69 -5.33
N LYS A 227 22.70 -1.68 -6.65
CA LYS A 227 23.26 -0.61 -7.51
C LYS A 227 22.32 0.58 -7.66
N ALA A 228 21.05 0.42 -7.28
CA ALA A 228 20.01 1.45 -7.35
C ALA A 228 19.47 1.81 -5.96
N PRO A 229 18.77 2.95 -5.82
CA PRO A 229 17.96 3.24 -4.64
C PRO A 229 16.95 2.14 -4.32
N ILE A 230 16.53 2.07 -3.06
CA ILE A 230 15.50 1.14 -2.59
C ILE A 230 14.29 1.91 -2.09
N ILE A 231 13.16 1.23 -1.91
CA ILE A 231 11.96 1.79 -1.31
C ILE A 231 11.50 0.94 -0.11
N LEU A 232 10.84 1.57 0.86
CA LEU A 232 9.90 0.90 1.75
C LEU A 232 8.50 1.31 1.30
N SER A 233 7.77 0.44 0.63
CA SER A 233 6.47 0.77 0.01
C SER A 233 5.36 1.07 1.01
N HIS A 234 5.48 0.58 2.25
CA HIS A 234 4.56 0.84 3.35
C HIS A 234 5.23 0.47 4.70
N SER A 235 5.88 1.43 5.37
CA SER A 235 6.50 1.20 6.69
C SER A 235 6.40 2.43 7.60
N GLY A 236 6.48 2.26 8.92
CA GLY A 236 6.51 3.37 9.88
C GLY A 236 7.92 3.63 10.43
N MET A 237 8.04 4.60 11.34
CA MET A 237 9.31 4.99 11.96
C MET A 237 9.41 4.42 13.38
N ARG A 238 10.46 3.64 13.66
CA ARG A 238 10.63 3.00 14.97
C ARG A 238 10.98 4.02 16.05
N GLY A 239 11.56 5.15 15.67
CA GLY A 239 11.76 6.31 16.55
C GLY A 239 10.47 6.96 17.06
N VAL A 240 9.31 6.66 16.44
CA VAL A 240 7.99 7.13 16.90
C VAL A 240 7.23 6.03 17.63
N PHE A 241 7.18 4.82 17.06
CA PHE A 241 6.57 3.66 17.71
C PHE A 241 7.44 2.41 17.52
N ASP A 242 7.87 1.82 18.63
CA ASP A 242 8.76 0.65 18.64
C ASP A 242 8.00 -0.62 18.23
N HIS A 243 8.03 -0.90 16.93
CA HIS A 243 7.41 -2.07 16.32
C HIS A 243 8.36 -2.67 15.28
N PRO A 244 8.47 -4.02 15.16
CA PRO A 244 9.39 -4.63 14.20
C PRO A 244 9.14 -4.25 12.73
N ARG A 245 7.88 -3.97 12.36
CA ARG A 245 7.51 -3.48 11.02
C ARG A 245 7.90 -2.03 10.73
N ASN A 246 8.33 -1.28 11.75
CA ASN A 246 8.82 0.07 11.58
C ASN A 246 10.34 0.08 11.42
N ILE A 247 10.84 0.95 10.57
CA ILE A 247 12.28 1.07 10.30
C ILE A 247 12.98 1.87 11.41
N PRO A 248 14.14 1.43 11.93
CA PRO A 248 14.90 2.27 12.85
C PRO A 248 15.50 3.49 12.16
N ASP A 249 15.74 4.54 12.95
CA ASP A 249 16.27 5.81 12.45
C ASP A 249 17.64 5.66 11.76
N ALA A 250 18.47 4.71 12.20
CA ALA A 250 19.78 4.45 11.59
C ALA A 250 19.63 3.89 10.17
N GLU A 251 18.79 2.87 9.99
CA GLU A 251 18.50 2.28 8.69
C GLU A 251 17.75 3.25 7.78
N ALA A 252 16.83 4.06 8.31
CA ALA A 252 16.17 5.11 7.54
C ALA A 252 17.19 6.07 6.90
N LYS A 253 18.23 6.45 7.65
CA LYS A 253 19.34 7.27 7.12
C LYS A 253 20.14 6.54 6.05
N LEU A 254 20.37 5.23 6.19
CA LEU A 254 21.05 4.43 5.16
C LEU A 254 20.25 4.41 3.84
N ILE A 255 18.93 4.26 3.94
CA ILE A 255 18.02 4.31 2.79
C ILE A 255 18.10 5.67 2.11
N ALA A 256 18.00 6.76 2.88
CA ALA A 256 18.08 8.11 2.36
C ALA A 256 19.44 8.43 1.71
N GLN A 257 20.55 8.03 2.34
CA GLN A 257 21.90 8.16 1.78
C GLN A 257 22.08 7.42 0.44
N LYS A 258 21.35 6.32 0.23
CA LYS A 258 21.30 5.58 -1.04
C LYS A 258 20.38 6.24 -2.08
N GLY A 259 19.71 7.33 -1.73
CA GLY A 259 18.71 8.00 -2.57
C GLY A 259 17.31 7.40 -2.48
N GLY A 260 17.06 6.48 -1.55
CA GLY A 260 15.81 5.73 -1.40
C GLY A 260 14.65 6.53 -0.80
N VAL A 261 13.48 5.90 -0.67
CA VAL A 261 12.26 6.53 -0.17
C VAL A 261 11.55 5.62 0.85
N ILE A 262 10.96 6.23 1.88
CA ILE A 262 10.18 5.55 2.92
C ILE A 262 8.74 6.04 2.85
N GLN A 263 7.82 5.16 2.49
CA GLN A 263 6.39 5.45 2.36
C GLN A 263 5.70 5.16 3.68
N ILE A 264 5.27 6.22 4.36
CA ILE A 264 4.76 6.12 5.74
C ILE A 264 3.41 5.41 5.74
N ASN A 265 3.37 4.23 6.37
CA ASN A 265 2.19 3.36 6.41
C ASN A 265 1.14 3.86 7.41
N ALA A 266 -0.11 3.98 6.97
CA ALA A 266 -1.31 4.19 7.78
C ALA A 266 -1.92 2.90 8.38
N PHE A 267 -1.15 2.11 9.13
CA PHE A 267 -1.63 0.85 9.74
C PHE A 267 -1.65 0.90 11.26
N ASN A 268 -2.83 0.64 11.86
CA ASN A 268 -3.09 0.82 13.29
C ASN A 268 -2.02 0.21 14.22
N ALA A 269 -1.70 -1.08 14.02
CA ALA A 269 -0.78 -1.81 14.90
C ALA A 269 0.68 -1.36 14.77
N TYR A 270 1.00 -0.55 13.76
CA TYR A 270 2.36 -0.03 13.54
C TYR A 270 2.52 1.41 14.03
N MET A 271 1.45 2.04 14.52
CA MET A 271 1.52 3.41 15.06
C MET A 271 1.37 3.46 16.56
N ILE A 272 0.56 2.55 17.13
CA ILE A 272 0.24 2.56 18.55
C ILE A 272 0.19 1.14 19.12
N ALA A 273 0.30 1.06 20.45
CA ALA A 273 0.13 -0.19 21.17
C ALA A 273 -1.30 -0.71 21.03
N THR A 274 -1.45 -1.92 20.49
CA THR A 274 -2.72 -2.65 20.48
C THR A 274 -2.67 -3.74 21.55
N PRO A 275 -3.56 -3.74 22.55
CA PRO A 275 -3.56 -4.75 23.59
C PRO A 275 -3.89 -6.13 23.01
N LYS A 276 -3.19 -7.16 23.49
CA LYS A 276 -3.51 -8.55 23.17
C LYS A 276 -4.65 -9.02 24.06
N ILE A 277 -5.80 -9.28 23.47
CA ILE A 277 -6.99 -9.78 24.16
C ILE A 277 -7.25 -11.20 23.63
N PRO A 278 -6.92 -12.27 24.39
CA PRO A 278 -6.98 -13.65 23.90
C PRO A 278 -8.34 -14.04 23.33
N GLU A 279 -9.45 -13.60 23.95
CA GLU A 279 -10.80 -13.89 23.49
C GLU A 279 -11.11 -13.20 22.15
N ARG A 280 -10.61 -11.97 21.97
CA ARG A 280 -10.72 -11.25 20.70
C ARG A 280 -9.90 -11.93 19.61
N GLU A 281 -8.67 -12.32 19.92
CA GLU A 281 -7.78 -13.01 18.97
C GLU A 281 -8.38 -14.36 18.54
N ALA A 282 -8.92 -15.13 19.48
CA ALA A 282 -9.65 -16.37 19.21
C ALA A 282 -10.88 -16.10 18.31
N ALA A 283 -11.71 -15.11 18.66
CA ALA A 283 -12.89 -14.77 17.86
C ALA A 283 -12.54 -14.30 16.44
N LEU A 284 -11.48 -13.51 16.28
CA LEU A 284 -10.98 -13.09 14.97
C LEU A 284 -10.43 -14.27 14.16
N LYS A 285 -9.69 -15.17 14.81
CA LYS A 285 -9.19 -16.38 14.16
C LYS A 285 -10.33 -17.26 13.68
N ASP A 286 -11.35 -17.48 14.51
CA ASP A 286 -12.52 -18.27 14.18
C ASP A 286 -13.34 -17.62 13.06
N LEU A 287 -13.51 -16.29 13.11
CA LEU A 287 -14.14 -15.54 12.04
C LEU A 287 -13.42 -15.76 10.71
N MET A 288 -12.09 -15.60 10.69
CA MET A 288 -11.30 -15.75 9.46
C MET A 288 -11.30 -17.20 8.96
N ALA A 289 -11.26 -18.20 9.85
CA ALA A 289 -11.32 -19.62 9.50
C ALA A 289 -12.68 -20.03 8.92
N GLY A 290 -13.78 -19.40 9.37
CA GLY A 290 -15.13 -19.64 8.87
C GLY A 290 -15.34 -19.19 7.42
N PHE A 291 -14.39 -18.45 6.85
CA PHE A 291 -14.44 -17.98 5.47
C PHE A 291 -13.27 -18.57 4.66
N MET A 292 -13.55 -19.71 4.01
CA MET A 292 -12.57 -20.56 3.31
C MET A 292 -11.76 -19.84 2.21
N SER A 293 -12.30 -18.77 1.61
CA SER A 293 -11.55 -17.90 0.69
C SER A 293 -12.07 -16.47 0.73
N ARG A 294 -11.16 -15.50 0.89
CA ARG A 294 -11.46 -14.07 0.75
C ARG A 294 -11.56 -13.61 -0.70
N THR A 295 -10.98 -14.37 -1.63
CA THR A 295 -10.86 -13.95 -3.04
C THR A 295 -12.14 -14.16 -3.83
N ASN A 296 -13.03 -15.05 -3.39
CA ASN A 296 -14.21 -15.47 -4.17
C ASN A 296 -15.53 -15.21 -3.42
N MET A 297 -15.53 -14.36 -2.39
CA MET A 297 -16.75 -14.03 -1.65
C MET A 297 -17.72 -13.20 -2.49
N SER A 298 -18.99 -13.56 -2.45
CA SER A 298 -20.07 -12.68 -2.90
C SER A 298 -20.15 -11.41 -2.03
N ALA A 299 -20.80 -10.37 -2.55
CA ALA A 299 -21.02 -9.13 -1.79
C ALA A 299 -21.79 -9.37 -0.47
N ALA A 300 -22.74 -10.31 -0.46
CA ALA A 300 -23.53 -10.65 0.73
C ALA A 300 -22.68 -11.35 1.81
N GLU A 301 -21.84 -12.30 1.41
CA GLU A 301 -20.91 -12.98 2.33
C GLU A 301 -19.91 -12.00 2.95
N ARG A 302 -19.38 -11.07 2.14
CA ARG A 302 -18.45 -10.05 2.65
C ARG A 302 -19.11 -9.08 3.61
N ARG A 303 -20.33 -8.61 3.33
CA ARG A 303 -21.09 -7.77 4.28
C ARG A 303 -21.33 -8.51 5.59
N THR A 304 -21.59 -9.81 5.53
CA THR A 304 -21.74 -10.66 6.72
C THR A 304 -20.42 -10.76 7.50
N LEU A 305 -19.29 -10.97 6.82
CA LEU A 305 -17.95 -10.96 7.44
C LEU A 305 -17.69 -9.64 8.16
N ILE A 306 -17.97 -8.51 7.52
CA ILE A 306 -17.74 -7.16 8.06
C ILE A 306 -18.64 -6.89 9.26
N ALA A 307 -19.92 -7.26 9.19
CA ALA A 307 -20.84 -7.12 10.31
C ALA A 307 -20.35 -7.92 11.54
N LYS A 308 -19.96 -9.19 11.35
CA LYS A 308 -19.40 -10.02 12.42
C LYS A 308 -18.09 -9.45 12.97
N ARG A 309 -17.23 -8.89 12.10
CA ARG A 309 -16.01 -8.22 12.53
C ARG A 309 -16.34 -7.02 13.43
N LYS A 310 -17.32 -6.19 13.05
CA LYS A 310 -17.79 -5.07 13.87
C LYS A 310 -18.36 -5.49 15.22
N GLU A 311 -19.07 -6.61 15.28
CA GLU A 311 -19.55 -7.19 16.55
C GLU A 311 -18.38 -7.57 17.48
N ILE A 312 -17.33 -8.21 16.93
CA ILE A 312 -16.10 -8.53 17.68
C ILE A 312 -15.41 -7.25 18.17
N ASP A 313 -15.26 -6.26 17.30
CA ASP A 313 -14.61 -4.99 17.62
C ASP A 313 -15.41 -4.19 18.67
N ALA A 314 -16.75 -4.24 18.64
CA ALA A 314 -17.59 -3.62 19.67
C ALA A 314 -17.54 -4.36 21.01
N LYS A 315 -17.41 -5.69 20.98
CA LYS A 315 -17.33 -6.53 22.19
C LYS A 315 -15.97 -6.41 22.89
N TRP A 316 -14.90 -6.26 22.12
CA TRP A 316 -13.54 -6.11 22.63
C TRP A 316 -12.85 -4.94 21.92
N PRO A 317 -13.20 -3.69 22.29
CA PRO A 317 -12.63 -2.50 21.64
C PRO A 317 -11.14 -2.42 21.92
N VAL A 318 -10.39 -2.00 20.89
CA VAL A 318 -8.95 -1.72 20.98
C VAL A 318 -8.69 -0.28 20.54
N PRO A 319 -7.66 0.40 21.10
CA PRO A 319 -7.28 1.73 20.65
C PRO A 319 -7.09 1.81 19.14
N GLN A 320 -7.50 2.94 18.57
CA GLN A 320 -7.33 3.26 17.15
C GLN A 320 -6.31 4.38 17.01
N ALA A 321 -5.35 4.21 16.11
CA ALA A 321 -4.45 5.27 15.70
C ALA A 321 -5.26 6.35 14.98
N SER A 322 -4.80 7.58 15.11
CA SER A 322 -5.43 8.77 14.56
C SER A 322 -4.59 9.38 13.45
N PHE A 323 -5.19 10.26 12.66
CA PHE A 323 -4.50 11.08 11.67
C PHE A 323 -3.29 11.82 12.28
N ASP A 324 -3.37 12.23 13.55
CA ASP A 324 -2.24 12.86 14.24
C ASP A 324 -1.07 11.89 14.45
N ASP A 325 -1.33 10.59 14.66
CA ASP A 325 -0.29 9.58 14.78
C ASP A 325 0.41 9.32 13.44
N LEU A 326 -0.34 9.31 12.33
CA LEU A 326 0.23 9.30 10.98
C LEU A 326 1.13 10.53 10.76
N MET A 327 0.63 11.72 11.09
CA MET A 327 1.41 12.95 10.93
C MET A 327 2.66 12.97 11.82
N LYS A 328 2.64 12.39 13.03
CA LYS A 328 3.85 12.24 13.85
C LYS A 328 4.92 11.40 13.14
N HIS A 329 4.53 10.29 12.52
CA HIS A 329 5.44 9.46 11.74
C HIS A 329 6.02 10.24 10.54
N ILE A 330 5.17 10.91 9.77
CA ILE A 330 5.59 11.71 8.60
C ILE A 330 6.56 12.82 9.01
N LEU A 331 6.21 13.63 10.01
CA LEU A 331 7.02 14.77 10.44
C LEU A 331 8.35 14.33 11.08
N HIS A 332 8.35 13.24 11.84
CA HIS A 332 9.61 12.65 12.35
C HIS A 332 10.51 12.21 11.20
N ALA A 333 9.95 11.51 10.22
CA ALA A 333 10.71 11.02 9.07
C ALA A 333 11.28 12.19 8.23
N ILE A 334 10.49 13.22 7.96
CA ILE A 334 10.95 14.43 7.27
C ILE A 334 12.08 15.11 8.04
N LYS A 335 11.94 15.25 9.37
CA LYS A 335 12.99 15.83 10.22
C LYS A 335 14.29 15.00 10.19
N LEU A 336 14.17 13.68 10.08
CA LEU A 336 15.29 12.76 10.16
C LEU A 336 16.09 12.67 8.86
N VAL A 337 15.39 12.57 7.72
CA VAL A 337 16.01 12.24 6.43
C VAL A 337 15.66 13.22 5.30
N GLY A 338 14.80 14.21 5.54
CA GLY A 338 14.36 15.18 4.53
C GLY A 338 13.16 14.69 3.73
N ILE A 339 12.33 15.63 3.27
CA ILE A 339 11.05 15.34 2.59
C ILE A 339 11.24 14.61 1.25
N ASP A 340 12.37 14.78 0.58
CA ASP A 340 12.72 14.09 -0.68
C ASP A 340 12.86 12.56 -0.54
N HIS A 341 12.90 12.06 0.69
CA HIS A 341 13.03 10.65 1.02
C HIS A 341 11.78 10.05 1.65
N ILE A 342 10.69 10.81 1.72
CA ILE A 342 9.44 10.40 2.36
C ILE A 342 8.32 10.33 1.32
N GLY A 343 7.40 9.41 1.55
CA GLY A 343 6.08 9.41 0.91
C GLY A 343 5.03 8.85 1.87
N ILE A 344 3.86 8.48 1.36
CA ILE A 344 2.73 7.97 2.14
C ILE A 344 2.17 6.71 1.48
N SER A 345 1.77 5.75 2.31
CA SER A 345 0.93 4.64 1.89
C SER A 345 -0.19 4.40 2.90
N GLY A 346 -1.40 4.21 2.38
CA GLY A 346 -2.56 3.83 3.17
C GLY A 346 -2.58 2.36 3.58
N ASP A 347 -1.80 1.50 2.90
CA ASP A 347 -1.89 0.03 3.02
C ASP A 347 -3.35 -0.44 2.84
N PHE A 348 -4.03 0.23 1.90
CA PHE A 348 -5.46 0.14 1.69
C PHE A 348 -5.85 -1.17 1.01
N ASP A 349 -6.98 -1.74 1.46
CA ASP A 349 -7.45 -3.10 1.22
C ASP A 349 -6.55 -4.21 1.82
N GLY A 350 -5.36 -3.88 2.33
CA GLY A 350 -4.43 -4.75 3.05
C GLY A 350 -4.64 -4.80 4.57
N GLY A 351 -5.52 -3.91 5.07
CA GLY A 351 -5.87 -3.78 6.48
C GLY A 351 -5.43 -2.45 7.10
N GLY A 352 -4.80 -1.57 6.31
CA GLY A 352 -4.51 -0.20 6.69
C GLY A 352 -5.76 0.67 6.78
N GLY A 353 -5.52 1.97 6.94
CA GLY A 353 -6.53 2.94 7.33
C GLY A 353 -6.63 3.11 8.85
N ILE A 354 -6.80 4.36 9.26
CA ILE A 354 -6.82 4.80 10.67
C ILE A 354 -7.92 5.85 10.87
N GLU A 355 -8.19 6.25 12.11
CA GLU A 355 -9.16 7.31 12.36
C GLU A 355 -8.74 8.62 11.70
N GLY A 356 -9.60 9.16 10.83
CA GLY A 356 -9.31 10.38 10.07
C GLY A 356 -8.55 10.17 8.76
N PHE A 357 -8.13 8.94 8.44
CA PHE A 357 -7.50 8.52 7.19
C PHE A 357 -7.93 7.09 6.84
N ARG A 358 -9.21 6.92 6.52
CA ARG A 358 -9.88 5.61 6.41
C ARG A 358 -9.81 5.01 5.01
N ASP A 359 -9.82 5.84 3.98
CA ASP A 359 -9.68 5.43 2.60
C ASP A 359 -9.04 6.55 1.76
N ILE A 360 -8.87 6.32 0.46
CA ILE A 360 -8.18 7.25 -0.45
C ILE A 360 -8.83 8.63 -0.53
N THR A 361 -10.08 8.80 -0.11
CA THR A 361 -10.75 10.13 -0.11
C THR A 361 -10.15 11.08 0.92
N ASP A 362 -9.38 10.56 1.87
CA ASP A 362 -8.73 11.32 2.93
C ASP A 362 -7.34 11.86 2.54
N PHE A 363 -6.81 11.51 1.36
CA PHE A 363 -5.51 11.99 0.89
C PHE A 363 -5.35 13.52 0.96
N PRO A 364 -6.32 14.35 0.51
CA PRO A 364 -6.22 15.81 0.61
C PRO A 364 -5.99 16.34 2.04
N LYS A 365 -6.34 15.59 3.08
CA LYS A 365 -6.11 15.99 4.48
C LYS A 365 -4.63 16.08 4.82
N VAL A 366 -3.80 15.17 4.27
CA VAL A 366 -2.33 15.23 4.47
C VAL A 366 -1.77 16.47 3.79
N THR A 367 -2.19 16.76 2.56
CA THR A 367 -1.80 18.00 1.85
C THR A 367 -2.14 19.24 2.68
N ALA A 368 -3.37 19.32 3.19
CA ALA A 368 -3.79 20.42 4.03
C ALA A 368 -2.96 20.52 5.32
N ALA A 369 -2.64 19.39 5.97
CA ALA A 369 -1.84 19.36 7.18
C ALA A 369 -0.39 19.81 6.94
N LEU A 370 0.23 19.38 5.84
CA LEU A 370 1.59 19.77 5.48
C LEU A 370 1.69 21.24 5.06
N LEU A 371 0.74 21.75 4.27
CA LEU A 371 0.66 23.18 3.95
C LEU A 371 0.51 24.02 5.23
N LYS A 372 -0.37 23.60 6.14
CA LYS A 372 -0.55 24.27 7.44
C LYS A 372 0.72 24.22 8.31
N ALA A 373 1.52 23.16 8.18
CA ALA A 373 2.82 23.03 8.84
C ALA A 373 3.94 23.83 8.17
N GLY A 374 3.67 24.52 7.05
CA GLY A 374 4.61 25.42 6.37
C GLY A 374 5.45 24.75 5.27
N TYR A 375 5.15 23.51 4.88
CA TYR A 375 5.76 22.88 3.72
C TYR A 375 5.24 23.51 2.42
N LYS A 376 6.11 23.62 1.42
CA LYS A 376 5.73 24.18 0.12
C LYS A 376 5.03 23.12 -0.72
N ALA A 377 4.15 23.56 -1.63
CA ALA A 377 3.42 22.65 -2.52
C ALA A 377 4.38 21.80 -3.37
N GLU A 378 5.51 22.35 -3.80
CA GLU A 378 6.51 21.63 -4.59
C GLU A 378 7.14 20.47 -3.81
N ASP A 379 7.43 20.67 -2.52
CA ASP A 379 7.98 19.63 -1.65
C ASP A 379 6.93 18.53 -1.36
N ILE A 380 5.66 18.94 -1.19
CA ILE A 380 4.54 18.02 -0.98
C ILE A 380 4.27 17.18 -2.24
N ALA A 381 4.47 17.74 -3.45
CA ALA A 381 4.38 16.99 -4.70
C ALA A 381 5.43 15.87 -4.80
N GLY A 382 6.63 16.11 -4.25
CA GLY A 382 7.65 15.08 -4.06
C GLY A 382 7.12 13.94 -3.19
N LEU A 383 6.60 14.27 -2.01
CA LEU A 383 6.05 13.30 -1.05
C LEU A 383 4.89 12.47 -1.63
N TRP A 384 3.99 13.08 -2.40
CA TRP A 384 2.84 12.37 -2.97
C TRP A 384 3.15 11.42 -4.11
N GLY A 385 4.27 11.61 -4.82
CA GLY A 385 4.59 10.73 -5.93
C GLY A 385 5.93 11.00 -6.59
N GLY A 386 6.38 12.25 -6.62
CA GLY A 386 7.65 12.62 -7.25
C GLY A 386 8.84 11.79 -6.73
N ASN A 387 8.88 11.53 -5.43
CA ASN A 387 9.94 10.74 -4.78
C ASN A 387 9.91 9.27 -5.22
N ALA A 388 8.72 8.66 -5.28
CA ALA A 388 8.55 7.28 -5.75
C ALA A 388 8.92 7.14 -7.23
N LEU A 389 8.46 8.07 -8.07
CA LEU A 389 8.78 8.09 -9.50
C LEU A 389 10.28 8.32 -9.75
N ARG A 390 10.94 9.14 -8.93
CA ARG A 390 12.39 9.37 -8.97
C ARG A 390 13.18 8.08 -8.69
N VAL A 391 12.83 7.34 -7.64
CA VAL A 391 13.54 6.08 -7.33
C VAL A 391 13.23 4.98 -8.34
N LEU A 392 12.02 4.94 -8.89
CA LEU A 392 11.67 4.03 -9.98
C LEU A 392 12.52 4.32 -11.23
N ARG A 393 12.63 5.59 -11.64
CA ARG A 393 13.52 6.01 -12.75
C ARG A 393 14.97 5.60 -12.50
N ALA A 394 15.47 5.82 -11.29
CA ALA A 394 16.84 5.45 -10.93
C ALA A 394 17.09 3.93 -11.00
N ALA A 395 16.12 3.11 -10.57
CA ALA A 395 16.21 1.66 -10.71
C ALA A 395 16.25 1.23 -12.19
N GLN A 396 15.40 1.83 -13.03
CA GLN A 396 15.31 1.48 -14.45
C GLN A 396 16.48 2.00 -15.29
N ALA A 397 17.07 3.15 -14.93
CA ALA A 397 18.26 3.68 -15.58
C ALA A 397 19.49 2.77 -15.40
N GLY A 398 19.54 1.99 -14.32
CA GLY A 398 20.59 1.01 -14.05
C GLY A 398 20.34 -0.38 -14.65
N ALA A 399 19.22 -0.58 -15.34
CA ALA A 399 18.84 -1.88 -15.90
C ALA A 399 19.69 -2.27 -17.11
N GLU A 400 19.81 -3.58 -17.35
CA GLU A 400 20.41 -4.06 -18.60
C GLU A 400 19.52 -3.71 -19.80
N PRO A 401 20.11 -3.32 -20.95
CA PRO A 401 19.36 -3.01 -22.17
C PRO A 401 18.37 -4.13 -22.56
N GLY A 402 17.13 -3.75 -22.85
CA GLY A 402 16.08 -4.69 -23.28
C GLY A 402 15.36 -5.45 -22.15
N THR A 403 15.74 -5.26 -20.89
CA THR A 403 15.05 -5.91 -19.74
C THR A 403 13.83 -5.15 -19.23
N VAL A 404 13.77 -3.84 -19.48
CA VAL A 404 12.57 -3.02 -19.29
C VAL A 404 11.66 -3.22 -20.49
N PRO A 405 10.49 -3.85 -20.33
CA PRO A 405 9.65 -4.19 -21.48
C PRO A 405 9.01 -2.92 -22.05
N ALA A 406 9.07 -2.79 -23.37
CA ALA A 406 8.23 -1.84 -24.10
C ALA A 406 6.86 -2.51 -24.32
N ILE A 407 5.93 -2.29 -23.38
CA ILE A 407 4.54 -2.72 -23.55
C ILE A 407 3.82 -1.55 -24.19
N PRO A 408 3.30 -1.69 -25.43
CA PRO A 408 2.58 -0.61 -26.08
C PRO A 408 1.47 -0.09 -25.18
N PHE A 409 1.31 1.23 -25.16
CA PHE A 409 0.13 1.89 -24.63
C PHE A 409 -1.03 1.65 -25.62
N THR A 410 -1.45 0.40 -25.78
CA THR A 410 -2.53 0.01 -26.68
C THR A 410 -3.75 -0.39 -25.87
N ASN A 411 -4.88 0.20 -26.22
CA ASN A 411 -6.21 -0.16 -25.73
C ASN A 411 -6.57 -1.60 -26.06
#